data_AF-A0A3D2SA36-F1
#
_entry.id   AF-A0A3D2SA36-F1
#
_cell.length_a   1.000
_cell.length_b   1.000
_cell.length_c   1.000
_cell.angle_alpha   90.00
_cell.angle_beta   90.00
_cell.angle_gamma   90.00
#
_symmetry.space_group_name_H-M   'P 1'
#
loop_
_entity.id
_entity.type
_entity.pdbx_description
1 polymer ?
#
loop_
_entity_poly.entity_id
_entity_poly.type
_entity_poly.pdbx_seq_one_letter_code
_entity_poly.pdbx_strand_id
1 'polypeptide(L)'
;VVVAADFVSTEDGTGIVHLAPSFGADDFRTAQQNGIGALTLVDKQGRFTEAAGELAGRYVKNYKDDPEWENPDVFIAIKLKEENRAFRVEKYEHNYPHCWRTDKPVIYYPLDSWFIRTTAVKEQLLQNNATINWKPASTGEGRFAQWLENLVDWNL
;
A
#
# COMPACT_ATOMS: atom_id res chain seq x y z
N VAL A 1 -8.35 -13.47 -15.70
CA VAL A 1 -9.28 -14.09 -14.73
C VAL A 1 -9.97 -12.97 -13.99
N VAL A 2 -11.26 -13.10 -13.69
CA VAL A 2 -12.00 -12.17 -12.82
C VAL A 2 -12.39 -12.95 -11.58
N VAL A 3 -12.16 -12.37 -10.40
CA VAL A 3 -12.45 -12.98 -9.10
C VAL A 3 -13.32 -12.05 -8.28
N ALA A 4 -14.16 -12.61 -7.41
CA ALA A 4 -14.91 -11.83 -6.44
C ALA A 4 -13.99 -11.40 -5.29
N ALA A 5 -14.16 -10.17 -4.83
CA ALA A 5 -13.46 -9.62 -3.66
C ALA A 5 -14.40 -8.68 -2.90
N ASP A 6 -14.28 -8.69 -1.58
CA ASP A 6 -15.17 -7.99 -0.64
C ASP A 6 -14.79 -6.51 -0.41
N PHE A 7 -13.54 -6.14 -0.71
CA PHE A 7 -13.04 -4.76 -0.54
C PHE A 7 -13.39 -3.82 -1.71
N VAL A 8 -14.06 -4.32 -2.75
CA VAL A 8 -14.44 -3.51 -3.92
C VAL A 8 -15.61 -2.60 -3.57
N SER A 9 -15.43 -1.29 -3.75
CA SER A 9 -16.47 -0.27 -3.54
C SER A 9 -17.11 0.16 -4.87
N THR A 10 -18.36 0.61 -4.79
CA THR A 10 -19.09 1.27 -5.89
C THR A 10 -19.17 2.79 -5.73
N GLU A 11 -18.60 3.33 -4.65
CA GLU A 11 -18.61 4.79 -4.39
C GLU A 11 -17.69 5.53 -5.36
N ASP A 12 -16.54 4.94 -5.68
CA ASP A 12 -15.53 5.52 -6.56
C ASP A 12 -14.93 4.47 -7.52
N GLY A 13 -14.38 4.92 -8.65
CA GLY A 13 -13.76 4.07 -9.65
C GLY A 13 -14.76 3.46 -10.64
N THR A 14 -14.61 2.18 -10.95
CA THR A 14 -15.41 1.49 -11.98
C THR A 14 -16.16 0.25 -11.47
N GLY A 15 -16.00 -0.08 -10.18
CA GLY A 15 -16.45 -1.37 -9.63
C GLY A 15 -15.60 -2.57 -10.06
N ILE A 16 -14.53 -2.37 -10.82
CA ILE A 16 -13.51 -3.38 -11.15
C ILE A 16 -12.15 -2.86 -10.70
N VAL A 17 -11.44 -3.66 -9.91
CA VAL A 17 -10.13 -3.30 -9.33
C VAL A 17 -9.03 -4.17 -9.94
N HIS A 18 -7.93 -3.54 -10.35
CA HIS A 18 -6.72 -4.25 -10.77
C HIS A 18 -6.04 -4.88 -9.56
N LEU A 19 -5.67 -6.17 -9.65
CA LEU A 19 -4.96 -6.88 -8.60
C LEU A 19 -3.46 -6.97 -8.89
N ALA A 20 -2.65 -6.49 -7.95
CA ALA A 20 -1.20 -6.61 -7.93
C ALA A 20 -0.75 -7.20 -6.57
N PRO A 21 -0.68 -8.54 -6.43
CA PRO A 21 -0.52 -9.22 -5.13
C PRO A 21 0.76 -8.84 -4.36
N SER A 22 1.79 -8.37 -5.05
CA SER A 22 3.04 -7.91 -4.44
C SER A 22 2.99 -6.46 -3.91
N PHE A 23 1.90 -5.73 -4.10
CA PHE A 23 1.85 -4.30 -3.78
C PHE A 23 0.55 -3.88 -3.06
N GLY A 24 -0.26 -4.84 -2.62
CA GLY A 24 -1.48 -4.59 -1.84
C GLY A 24 -1.80 -5.77 -0.92
N ALA A 25 -2.18 -5.48 0.34
CA ALA A 25 -2.50 -6.52 1.31
C ALA A 25 -3.80 -7.27 0.97
N ASP A 26 -4.83 -6.54 0.52
CA ASP A 26 -6.10 -7.13 0.08
C ASP A 26 -5.95 -7.84 -1.27
N ASP A 27 -5.12 -7.31 -2.17
CA ASP A 27 -4.71 -7.96 -3.41
C ASP A 27 -4.05 -9.30 -3.14
N PHE A 28 -3.10 -9.34 -2.20
CA PHE A 28 -2.40 -10.54 -1.79
C PHE A 28 -3.37 -11.59 -1.23
N ARG A 29 -4.25 -11.19 -0.30
CA ARG A 29 -5.25 -12.09 0.30
C ARG A 29 -6.19 -12.66 -0.75
N THR A 30 -6.72 -11.82 -1.63
CA THR A 30 -7.65 -12.23 -2.68
C THR A 30 -6.98 -13.15 -3.69
N ALA A 31 -5.76 -12.84 -4.10
CA ALA A 31 -4.97 -13.69 -4.99
C ALA A 31 -4.69 -15.06 -4.36
N GLN A 32 -4.28 -15.09 -3.08
CA GLN A 32 -4.01 -16.33 -2.36
C GLN A 32 -5.25 -17.23 -2.26
N GLN A 33 -6.41 -16.66 -1.92
CA GLN A 33 -7.68 -17.40 -1.83
C GLN A 33 -8.11 -18.02 -3.17
N ASN A 34 -7.69 -17.41 -4.28
CA ASN A 34 -8.01 -17.87 -5.63
C ASN A 34 -6.85 -18.62 -6.31
N GLY A 35 -5.78 -18.96 -5.57
CA GLY A 35 -4.62 -19.69 -6.11
C GLY A 35 -3.81 -18.90 -7.16
N ILE A 36 -3.87 -17.57 -7.13
CA ILE A 36 -3.16 -16.67 -8.03
C ILE A 36 -1.80 -16.32 -7.42
N GLY A 37 -0.72 -16.53 -8.17
CA GLY A 37 0.63 -16.19 -7.75
C GLY A 37 0.91 -14.68 -7.72
N ALA A 38 2.03 -14.30 -7.12
CA ALA A 38 2.51 -12.92 -7.06
C ALA A 38 3.64 -12.68 -8.07
N LEU A 39 3.70 -11.46 -8.63
CA LEU A 39 4.75 -11.02 -9.53
C LEU A 39 5.34 -9.72 -8.98
N THR A 40 6.54 -9.81 -8.42
CA THR A 40 7.25 -8.66 -7.85
C THR A 40 8.19 -8.08 -8.89
N LEU A 41 7.78 -6.98 -9.52
CA LEU A 41 8.54 -6.31 -10.59
C LEU A 41 9.47 -5.20 -10.10
N VAL A 42 9.54 -4.97 -8.79
CA VAL A 42 10.35 -3.92 -8.16
C VAL A 42 11.38 -4.59 -7.27
N ASP A 43 12.61 -4.11 -7.23
CA ASP A 43 13.66 -4.59 -6.35
C ASP A 43 13.60 -3.92 -4.96
N LYS A 44 14.44 -4.39 -4.03
CA LYS A 44 14.52 -3.83 -2.66
C LYS A 44 15.02 -2.38 -2.60
N GLN A 45 15.51 -1.82 -3.71
CA GLN A 45 15.92 -0.42 -3.82
C GLN A 45 14.81 0.47 -4.40
N GLY A 46 13.66 -0.10 -4.76
CA GLY A 46 12.56 0.64 -5.39
C GLY A 46 12.77 0.86 -6.90
N ARG A 47 13.59 0.04 -7.56
CA ARG A 47 13.76 0.07 -9.02
C ARG A 47 13.02 -1.07 -9.67
N PHE A 48 12.53 -0.85 -10.88
CA PHE A 48 11.99 -1.95 -11.66
C PHE A 48 13.07 -2.98 -12.00
N THR A 49 12.73 -4.26 -11.85
CA THR A 49 13.56 -5.40 -12.25
C THR A 49 13.63 -5.55 -13.77
N GLU A 50 14.55 -6.36 -14.27
CA GLU A 50 14.67 -6.69 -15.71
C GLU A 50 13.36 -7.23 -16.31
N ALA A 51 12.55 -7.93 -15.51
CA ALA A 51 11.25 -8.45 -15.94
C ALA A 51 10.23 -7.35 -16.29
N ALA A 52 10.48 -6.09 -15.91
CA ALA A 52 9.63 -4.95 -16.25
C ALA A 52 9.91 -4.36 -17.64
N GLY A 53 10.85 -4.92 -18.41
CA GLY A 53 11.12 -4.52 -19.79
C GLY A 53 11.64 -3.09 -19.91
N GLU A 54 10.95 -2.23 -20.64
CA GLU A 54 11.35 -0.83 -20.90
C GLU A 54 11.49 0.04 -19.65
N LEU A 55 10.91 -0.41 -18.53
CA LEU A 55 11.02 0.25 -17.23
C LEU A 55 12.22 -0.23 -16.40
N ALA A 56 12.88 -1.32 -16.80
CA ALA A 56 13.97 -1.93 -16.05
C ALA A 56 15.03 -0.90 -15.63
N GLY A 57 15.47 -0.99 -14.37
CA GLY A 57 16.46 -0.10 -13.78
C GLY A 57 15.94 1.28 -13.34
N ARG A 58 14.77 1.73 -13.80
CA ARG A 58 14.17 3.01 -13.39
C ARG A 58 13.63 2.93 -11.97
N TYR A 59 13.72 4.02 -11.20
CA TYR A 59 13.08 4.11 -9.89
C TYR A 59 11.58 4.37 -10.02
N VAL A 60 10.77 3.66 -9.22
CA VAL A 60 9.30 3.79 -9.20
C VAL A 60 8.86 5.19 -8.76
N LYS A 61 9.57 5.81 -7.81
CA LYS A 61 9.38 7.19 -7.36
C LYS A 61 10.72 7.91 -7.28
N ASN A 62 10.71 9.24 -7.16
CA ASN A 62 11.94 10.02 -7.00
C ASN A 62 12.52 9.88 -5.57
N TYR A 63 13.16 8.75 -5.28
CA TYR A 63 13.74 8.50 -3.95
C TYR A 63 15.05 9.25 -3.71
N LYS A 64 15.73 9.68 -4.77
CA LYS A 64 17.08 10.29 -4.74
C LYS A 64 17.07 11.80 -4.92
N ASP A 65 15.90 12.43 -5.04
CA ASP A 65 15.74 13.85 -5.40
C ASP A 65 16.49 14.20 -6.69
N ASP A 66 16.54 13.25 -7.62
CA ASP A 66 17.19 13.44 -8.89
C ASP A 66 16.31 14.36 -9.75
N PRO A 67 16.79 15.56 -10.14
CA PRO A 67 16.02 16.49 -10.96
C PRO A 67 15.79 15.96 -12.37
N GLU A 68 16.58 14.99 -12.81
CA GLU A 68 16.46 14.33 -14.11
C GLU A 68 15.60 13.06 -14.04
N TRP A 69 15.03 12.72 -12.87
CA TRP A 69 14.15 11.56 -12.75
C TRP A 69 12.87 11.75 -13.57
N GLU A 70 12.69 10.86 -14.54
CA GLU A 70 11.46 10.75 -15.31
C GLU A 70 10.45 9.88 -14.56
N ASN A 71 9.24 10.42 -14.34
CA ASN A 71 8.17 9.68 -13.67
C ASN A 71 7.68 8.51 -14.54
N PRO A 72 7.90 7.24 -14.12
CA PRO A 72 7.42 6.07 -14.86
C PRO A 72 5.91 6.04 -15.05
N ASP A 73 5.14 6.64 -14.13
CA ASP A 73 3.68 6.70 -14.21
C ASP A 73 3.24 7.47 -15.47
N VAL A 74 3.96 8.53 -15.83
CA VAL A 74 3.69 9.34 -17.04
C VAL A 74 4.01 8.54 -18.29
N PHE A 75 5.15 7.86 -18.31
CA PHE A 75 5.55 6.99 -19.42
C PHE A 75 4.51 5.89 -19.67
N ILE A 76 4.09 5.19 -18.61
CA ILE A 76 3.07 4.13 -18.69
C ILE A 76 1.75 4.68 -19.23
N ALA A 77 1.32 5.85 -18.75
CA ALA A 77 0.07 6.47 -19.20
C ALA A 77 0.11 6.85 -20.69
N ILE A 78 1.22 7.42 -21.17
CA ILE A 78 1.41 7.75 -22.60
C ILE A 78 1.36 6.48 -23.44
N LYS A 79 2.15 5.46 -23.07
CA LYS A 79 2.21 4.18 -23.78
C LYS A 79 0.82 3.52 -23.88
N LEU A 80 0.08 3.45 -22.78
CA LEU A 80 -1.27 2.89 -22.79
C LEU A 80 -2.24 3.71 -23.65
N LYS A 81 -2.03 5.04 -23.79
CA LYS A 81 -2.84 5.87 -24.67
C LYS A 81 -2.51 5.63 -26.15
N GLU A 82 -1.24 5.54 -26.49
CA GLU A 82 -0.77 5.22 -27.84
C GLU A 82 -1.22 3.82 -28.30
N GLU A 83 -1.23 2.85 -27.38
CA GLU A 83 -1.74 1.49 -27.61
C GLU A 83 -3.28 1.40 -27.63
N ASN A 84 -4.00 2.52 -27.46
CA ASN A 84 -5.46 2.57 -27.34
C ASN A 84 -6.03 1.69 -26.21
N ARG A 85 -5.28 1.55 -25.11
CA ARG A 85 -5.65 0.79 -23.90
C ARG A 85 -6.05 1.69 -22.72
N ALA A 86 -5.77 2.99 -22.79
CA ALA A 86 -6.17 3.97 -21.80
C ALA A 86 -7.45 4.73 -22.22
N PHE A 87 -8.56 4.46 -21.51
CA PHE A 87 -9.81 5.18 -21.71
C PHE A 87 -9.70 6.65 -21.24
N ARG A 88 -9.32 6.85 -19.98
CA ARG A 88 -9.19 8.17 -19.33
C ARG A 88 -7.88 8.21 -18.54
N VAL A 89 -7.15 9.32 -18.66
CA VAL A 89 -5.91 9.60 -17.92
C VAL A 89 -6.06 10.98 -17.30
N GLU A 90 -5.91 11.08 -16.00
CA GLU A 90 -6.03 12.32 -15.26
C GLU A 90 -5.10 12.33 -14.05
N LYS A 91 -4.81 13.53 -13.53
CA LYS A 91 -4.08 13.69 -12.28
C LYS A 91 -5.07 13.55 -11.12
N TYR A 92 -4.65 12.86 -10.08
CA TYR A 92 -5.43 12.66 -8.86
C TYR A 92 -4.65 13.20 -7.67
N GLU A 93 -5.28 14.09 -6.91
CA GLU A 93 -4.70 14.67 -5.69
C GLU A 93 -5.31 13.96 -4.49
N HIS A 94 -4.45 13.37 -3.65
CA HIS A 94 -4.87 12.62 -2.47
C HIS A 94 -3.76 12.53 -1.44
N ASN A 95 -4.12 12.11 -0.24
CA ASN A 95 -3.16 11.81 0.81
C ASN A 95 -2.40 10.52 0.47
N TYR A 96 -1.07 10.62 0.39
CA TYR A 96 -0.19 9.48 0.14
C TYR A 96 0.79 9.29 1.31
N PRO A 97 1.06 8.05 1.75
CA PRO A 97 1.96 7.80 2.87
C PRO A 97 3.43 8.10 2.50
N HIS A 98 4.14 8.73 3.42
CA HIS A 98 5.55 9.06 3.29
C HIS A 98 6.34 8.54 4.50
N CYS A 99 7.62 8.28 4.29
CA CYS A 99 8.52 7.88 5.36
C CYS A 99 8.64 9.00 6.39
N TRP A 100 8.29 8.73 7.64
CA TRP A 100 8.33 9.69 8.74
C TRP A 100 9.71 10.31 9.03
N ARG A 101 10.79 9.77 8.45
CA ARG A 101 12.16 10.26 8.65
C ARG A 101 12.73 11.01 7.46
N THR A 102 12.38 10.61 6.24
CA THR A 102 13.00 11.12 5.00
C THR A 102 12.01 11.82 4.08
N ASP A 103 10.72 11.83 4.44
CA ASP A 103 9.61 12.35 3.65
C ASP A 103 9.53 11.75 2.23
N LYS A 104 10.17 10.59 2.00
CA LYS A 104 10.09 9.87 0.72
C LYS A 104 8.79 9.07 0.63
N PRO A 105 8.17 8.99 -0.56
CA PRO A 105 6.97 8.18 -0.73
C PRO A 105 7.26 6.72 -0.40
N VAL A 106 6.35 6.04 0.31
CA VAL A 106 6.49 4.59 0.58
C VAL A 106 5.63 3.78 -0.37
N ILE A 107 5.99 2.52 -0.58
CA ILE A 107 5.21 1.54 -1.34
C ILE A 107 5.00 0.30 -0.48
N TYR A 108 3.86 -0.35 -0.65
CA TYR A 108 3.65 -1.68 -0.08
C TYR A 108 4.52 -2.68 -0.83
N TYR A 109 5.20 -3.56 -0.10
CA TYR A 109 6.14 -4.51 -0.69
C TYR A 109 6.25 -5.76 0.21
N PRO A 110 6.22 -6.99 -0.35
CA PRO A 110 6.36 -8.22 0.41
C PRO A 110 7.80 -8.37 0.88
N LEU A 111 8.00 -8.32 2.19
CA LEU A 111 9.28 -8.58 2.83
C LEU A 111 9.10 -9.70 3.85
N ASP A 112 10.09 -10.58 3.90
CA ASP A 112 10.26 -11.48 5.04
C ASP A 112 10.64 -10.64 6.25
N SER A 113 9.82 -10.70 7.29
CA SER A 113 10.07 -9.98 8.53
C SER A 113 9.56 -10.74 9.74
N TRP A 114 9.96 -10.27 10.92
CA TRP A 114 9.49 -10.80 12.20
C TRP A 114 8.33 -9.94 12.70
N PHE A 115 7.26 -10.61 13.12
CA PHE A 115 6.08 -9.95 13.64
C PHE A 115 5.84 -10.37 15.09
N ILE A 116 5.51 -9.39 15.93
CA ILE A 116 4.88 -9.64 17.21
C ILE A 116 3.38 -9.74 16.94
N ARG A 117 2.77 -10.86 17.34
CA ARG A 117 1.33 -11.07 17.28
C ARG A 117 0.59 -10.24 18.32
N THR A 118 0.61 -8.92 18.17
CA THR A 118 0.00 -7.94 19.06
C THR A 118 -1.53 -8.05 19.06
N THR A 119 -2.11 -8.53 17.95
CA THR A 119 -3.55 -8.80 17.84
C THR A 119 -4.04 -9.78 18.90
N ALA A 120 -3.20 -10.73 19.35
CA ALA A 120 -3.57 -11.70 20.38
C ALA A 120 -3.77 -11.09 21.78
N VAL A 121 -3.25 -9.88 22.02
CA VAL A 121 -3.38 -9.17 23.30
C VAL A 121 -4.20 -7.88 23.17
N LYS A 122 -4.89 -7.68 22.04
CA LYS A 122 -5.68 -6.47 21.75
C LYS A 122 -6.70 -6.14 22.84
N GLU A 123 -7.44 -7.13 23.31
CA GLU A 123 -8.44 -6.93 24.38
C GLU A 123 -7.79 -6.47 25.70
N GLN A 124 -6.66 -7.09 26.06
CA GLN A 124 -5.88 -6.69 27.23
C GLN A 124 -5.36 -5.25 27.10
N LEU A 125 -4.91 -4.85 25.91
CA LEU A 125 -4.45 -3.49 25.64
C LEU A 125 -5.58 -2.46 25.81
N LEU A 126 -6.78 -2.76 25.31
CA LEU A 126 -7.96 -1.91 25.47
C LEU A 126 -8.37 -1.78 26.94
N GLN A 127 -8.41 -2.90 27.68
CA GLN A 127 -8.71 -2.89 29.11
C GLN A 127 -7.69 -2.06 29.89
N ASN A 128 -6.40 -2.26 29.61
CA ASN A 128 -5.33 -1.50 30.26
C ASN A 128 -5.41 -0.01 29.90
N ASN A 129 -5.73 0.33 28.65
CA ASN A 129 -5.91 1.73 28.22
C ASN A 129 -6.97 2.47 29.06
N ALA A 130 -8.07 1.79 29.40
CA ALA A 130 -9.14 2.36 30.23
C ALA A 130 -8.69 2.67 31.68
N THR A 131 -7.60 2.07 32.16
CA THR A 131 -7.06 2.34 33.51
C THR A 131 -6.14 3.56 33.58
N ILE A 132 -5.73 4.10 32.42
CA ILE A 132 -4.75 5.18 32.32
C ILE A 132 -5.46 6.54 32.49
N ASN A 133 -4.90 7.41 33.34
CA ASN A 133 -5.37 8.80 33.49
C ASN A 133 -4.82 9.69 32.36
N TRP A 134 -5.47 9.68 31.21
CA TRP A 134 -5.10 10.48 30.05
C TRP A 134 -5.35 11.98 30.24
N LYS A 135 -4.42 12.80 29.75
CA LYS A 135 -4.53 14.27 29.73
C LYS A 135 -4.21 14.80 28.32
N PRO A 136 -5.22 15.20 27.52
CA PRO A 136 -6.67 15.18 27.79
C PRO A 136 -7.28 13.76 27.69
N ALA A 137 -8.45 13.55 28.31
CA ALA A 137 -9.15 12.27 28.29
C ALA A 137 -9.52 11.79 26.86
N SER A 138 -9.86 12.74 25.98
CA SER A 138 -10.20 12.47 24.58
C SER A 138 -9.06 11.82 23.77
N THR A 139 -7.81 11.94 24.21
CA THR A 139 -6.69 11.23 23.59
C THR A 139 -6.77 9.73 23.87
N GLY A 140 -7.07 9.34 25.11
CA GLY A 140 -7.12 7.95 25.53
C GLY A 140 -8.39 7.22 25.08
N GLU A 141 -9.54 7.82 25.35
CA GLU A 141 -10.86 7.26 25.04
C GLU A 141 -11.21 7.39 23.55
N GLY A 142 -10.62 8.37 22.86
CA GLY A 142 -10.86 8.62 21.44
C GLY A 142 -9.73 8.06 20.57
N ARG A 143 -8.74 8.91 20.26
CA ARG A 143 -7.72 8.61 19.23
C ARG A 143 -6.97 7.30 19.49
N PHE A 144 -6.50 7.09 20.72
CA PHE A 144 -5.70 5.92 21.06
C PHE A 144 -6.54 4.64 21.15
N ALA A 145 -7.74 4.72 21.72
CA ALA A 145 -8.69 3.60 21.72
C ALA A 145 -9.06 3.17 20.30
N GLN A 146 -9.42 4.11 19.42
CA GLN A 146 -9.75 3.82 18.03
C GLN A 146 -8.56 3.22 17.26
N TRP A 147 -7.33 3.63 17.59
CA TRP A 147 -6.13 3.02 17.04
C TRP A 147 -5.95 1.57 17.52
N LEU A 148 -6.13 1.31 18.82
CA LEU A 148 -6.09 -0.05 19.38
C LEU A 148 -7.21 -0.95 18.83
N GLU A 149 -8.38 -0.41 18.53
CA GLU A 149 -9.47 -1.14 17.87
C GLU A 149 -9.12 -1.61 16.47
N ASN A 150 -8.20 -0.95 15.78
CA ASN A 150 -7.74 -1.31 14.44
C ASN A 150 -6.30 -1.86 14.46
N LEU A 151 -5.85 -2.38 15.61
CA LEU A 151 -4.49 -2.87 15.79
C LEU A 151 -4.17 -4.01 14.81
N VAL A 152 -3.03 -3.87 14.16
CA VAL A 152 -2.42 -4.88 13.29
C VAL A 152 -1.16 -5.46 13.97
N ASP A 153 -0.74 -6.64 13.54
CA ASP A 153 0.48 -7.27 14.04
C ASP A 153 1.70 -6.38 13.77
N TRP A 154 2.55 -6.24 14.79
CA TRP A 154 3.64 -5.27 14.76
C TRP A 154 4.89 -5.88 14.11
N ASN A 155 5.29 -5.30 12.99
CA ASN A 155 6.54 -5.59 12.29
C ASN A 155 7.78 -5.03 13.05
N LEU A 156 8.79 -5.88 13.28
CA LEU A 156 10.05 -5.56 13.98
C LEU A 156 11.19 -5.16 13.04
#